data_AF-A0A2E1V524-F1
#
_entry.id   AF-A0A2E1V524-F1
#
_cell.length_a   1.000
_cell.length_b   1.000
_cell.length_c   1.000
_cell.angle_alpha   90.00
_cell.angle_beta   90.00
_cell.angle_gamma   90.00
#
_symmetry.space_group_name_H-M   'P 1'
#
loop_
_entity.id
_entity.type
_entity.pdbx_description
1 polymer ?
#
loop_
_entity_poly.entity_id
_entity_poly.type
_entity_poly.pdbx_seq_one_letter_code
_entity_poly.pdbx_strand_id
1 'polypeptide(L)'
;MEELQIFNAQTQSYVANGLFQIAVVIGVFIVFRAARFARQNNIAAKVLVSLFGLVISFFSLNIGSLRPQIEQVTALRLADAQAAGTKLSNNAVAYIEQIGMTAGDVLPAQANLFGDIGTVIFTAVFLLIALGTIWVPGSDFSEK
;
A
#
# COMPACT_ATOMS: atom_id res chain seq x y z
N MET A 1 -22.61 -15.85 -6.61
CA MET A 1 -21.75 -16.02 -5.42
C MET A 1 -22.52 -15.45 -4.26
N GLU A 2 -22.59 -16.15 -3.13
CA GLU A 2 -23.32 -15.60 -1.96
C GLU A 2 -22.56 -14.41 -1.38
N GLU A 3 -23.29 -13.41 -0.87
CA GLU A 3 -22.74 -12.17 -0.29
C GLU A 3 -21.63 -12.46 0.75
N LEU A 4 -21.88 -13.43 1.63
CA LEU A 4 -20.91 -13.85 2.65
C LEU A 4 -19.60 -14.39 2.03
N GLN A 5 -19.68 -15.11 0.91
CA GLN A 5 -18.49 -15.63 0.24
C GLN A 5 -17.66 -14.49 -0.36
N ILE A 6 -18.30 -13.44 -0.87
CA ILE A 6 -17.62 -12.25 -1.40
C ILE A 6 -16.87 -11.53 -0.28
N PHE A 7 -17.51 -11.28 0.86
CA PHE A 7 -16.85 -10.64 2.01
C PHE A 7 -15.77 -11.52 2.65
N ASN A 8 -15.93 -12.84 2.64
CA ASN A 8 -14.86 -13.75 3.06
C ASN A 8 -13.63 -13.66 2.13
N ALA A 9 -13.84 -13.58 0.82
CA ALA A 9 -12.75 -13.38 -0.14
C ALA A 9 -12.05 -12.02 0.04
N GLN A 10 -12.81 -10.97 0.36
CA GLN A 10 -12.25 -9.66 0.72
C GLN A 10 -11.36 -9.77 1.98
N THR A 11 -11.85 -10.43 3.03
CA THR A 11 -11.12 -10.63 4.28
C THR A 11 -9.80 -11.37 4.06
N GLN A 12 -9.81 -12.44 3.26
CA GLN A 12 -8.59 -13.16 2.89
C GLN A 12 -7.59 -12.27 2.13
N SER A 13 -8.09 -11.40 1.25
CA SER A 13 -7.25 -10.45 0.50
C SER A 13 -6.58 -9.43 1.42
N TYR A 14 -7.29 -8.93 2.45
CA TYR A 14 -6.68 -8.06 3.46
C TYR A 14 -5.62 -8.78 4.29
N VAL A 15 -5.84 -10.04 4.68
CA VAL A 15 -4.84 -10.84 5.41
C VAL A 15 -3.57 -11.01 4.58
N ALA A 16 -3.71 -11.37 3.30
CA ALA A 16 -2.58 -11.50 2.39
C ALA A 16 -1.84 -10.15 2.20
N ASN A 17 -2.57 -9.05 2.02
CA ASN A 17 -1.99 -7.71 1.93
C ASN A 17 -1.22 -7.32 3.20
N GLY A 18 -1.78 -7.64 4.38
CA GLY A 18 -1.14 -7.40 5.67
C GLY A 18 0.20 -8.11 5.83
N LEU A 19 0.35 -9.34 5.31
CA LEU A 19 1.63 -10.06 5.32
C LEU A 19 2.71 -9.35 4.50
N PHE A 20 2.35 -8.83 3.33
CA PHE A 20 3.28 -8.03 2.52
C PHE A 20 3.63 -6.70 3.19
N GLN A 21 2.68 -6.09 3.92
CA GLN A 21 2.93 -4.86 4.66
C GLN A 21 3.97 -5.05 5.76
N ILE A 22 4.01 -6.22 6.42
CA ILE A 22 5.05 -6.55 7.41
C ILE A 22 6.44 -6.54 6.75
N ALA A 23 6.57 -7.09 5.54
CA ALA A 23 7.83 -7.07 4.79
C ALA A 23 8.28 -5.64 4.45
N VAL A 24 7.35 -4.75 4.10
CA VAL A 24 7.62 -3.31 3.90
C VAL A 24 8.16 -2.67 5.17
N VAL A 25 7.50 -2.90 6.32
CA VAL A 25 7.93 -2.33 7.62
C VAL A 25 9.35 -2.80 7.98
N ILE A 26 9.65 -4.08 7.82
CA ILE A 26 11.01 -4.62 8.02
C ILE A 26 12.00 -3.93 7.07
N GLY A 27 11.64 -3.78 5.80
CA GLY A 27 12.43 -3.06 4.79
C GLY A 27 12.75 -1.63 5.21
N VAL A 28 11.78 -0.90 5.76
CA VAL A 28 11.97 0.47 6.26
C VAL A 28 13.01 0.52 7.39
N PHE A 29 12.95 -0.41 8.36
CA PHE A 29 13.97 -0.48 9.41
C PHE A 29 15.37 -0.78 8.87
N ILE A 30 15.47 -1.66 7.86
CA ILE A 30 16.73 -1.95 7.19
C ILE A 30 17.25 -0.70 6.46
N VAL A 31 16.38 0.04 5.77
CA VAL A 31 16.74 1.32 5.11
C VAL A 31 17.29 2.32 6.11
N PHE A 32 16.66 2.50 7.27
CA PHE A 32 17.17 3.40 8.31
C PHE A 32 18.51 2.95 8.90
N ARG A 33 18.70 1.64 9.07
CA ARG A 33 20.01 1.09 9.50
C ARG A 33 21.08 1.35 8.43
N ALA A 34 20.78 1.07 7.17
CA ALA A 34 21.69 1.29 6.05
C ALA A 34 22.00 2.77 5.84
N ALA A 35 21.03 3.66 6.04
CA ALA A 35 21.19 5.11 5.92
C ALA A 35 22.26 5.65 6.87
N ARG A 36 22.23 5.22 8.14
CA ARG A 36 23.25 5.56 9.14
C ARG A 36 24.64 5.07 8.74
N PHE A 37 24.73 3.85 8.23
CA PHE A 37 25.99 3.30 7.70
C PHE A 37 26.50 4.13 6.51
N ALA A 38 25.65 4.42 5.52
CA ALA A 38 26.04 5.14 4.32
C ALA A 38 26.50 6.58 4.58
N ARG A 39 25.93 7.25 5.60
CA ARG A 39 26.30 8.62 5.99
C ARG A 39 27.80 8.80 6.21
N GLN A 40 28.44 7.82 6.87
CA GLN A 40 29.86 7.83 7.25
C GLN A 40 30.78 7.28 6.14
N ASN A 41 30.23 6.87 5.00
CA ASN A 41 30.95 6.22 3.92
C ASN A 41 31.11 7.11 2.68
N ASN A 42 31.73 6.55 1.64
CA ASN A 42 31.91 7.20 0.36
C ASN A 42 30.58 7.49 -0.36
N ILE A 43 30.64 8.32 -1.41
CA ILE A 43 29.47 8.73 -2.18
C ILE A 43 28.75 7.54 -2.84
N ALA A 44 29.48 6.49 -3.23
CA ALA A 44 28.89 5.30 -3.83
C ALA A 44 27.96 4.59 -2.85
N ALA A 45 28.35 4.44 -1.57
CA ALA A 45 27.49 3.87 -0.54
C ALA A 45 26.21 4.70 -0.33
N LYS A 46 26.32 6.03 -0.33
CA LYS A 46 25.16 6.95 -0.21
C LYS A 46 24.16 6.76 -1.35
N VAL A 47 24.66 6.68 -2.58
CA VAL A 47 23.82 6.48 -3.77
C VAL A 47 23.13 5.11 -3.72
N LEU A 48 23.88 4.03 -3.45
CA LEU A 48 23.31 2.67 -3.39
C LEU A 48 22.23 2.53 -2.32
N VAL A 49 22.45 3.09 -1.14
CA VAL A 49 21.43 3.04 -0.07
C VAL A 49 20.23 3.93 -0.37
N SER A 50 20.42 5.07 -1.05
CA SER A 50 19.30 5.91 -1.52
C SER A 50 18.43 5.16 -2.52
N LEU A 51 19.04 4.45 -3.49
CA LEU A 51 18.32 3.61 -4.45
C LEU A 51 17.58 2.46 -3.75
N PHE A 52 18.20 1.82 -2.76
CA PHE A 52 17.52 0.82 -1.95
C PHE A 52 16.30 1.40 -1.20
N GLY A 53 16.43 2.60 -0.63
CA GLY A 53 15.30 3.33 -0.02
C GLY A 53 14.16 3.62 -1.00
N LEU A 54 14.48 3.99 -2.24
CA LEU A 54 13.49 4.19 -3.31
C LEU A 54 12.77 2.89 -3.70
N VAL A 55 13.49 1.77 -3.77
CA VAL A 55 12.89 0.44 -4.03
C VAL A 55 11.91 0.07 -2.92
N ILE A 56 12.28 0.22 -1.65
CA ILE A 56 11.37 -0.04 -0.53
C ILE A 56 10.16 0.91 -0.55
N SER A 57 10.36 2.16 -0.99
CA SER A 57 9.27 3.15 -1.16
C SER A 57 8.29 2.72 -2.25
N PHE A 58 8.80 2.23 -3.39
CA PHE A 58 7.96 1.68 -4.44
C PHE A 58 7.15 0.48 -3.94
N PHE A 59 7.77 -0.45 -3.20
CA PHE A 59 7.05 -1.59 -2.62
C PHE A 59 5.98 -1.14 -1.61
N SER A 60 6.28 -0.15 -0.78
CA SER A 60 5.31 0.45 0.14
C SER A 60 4.06 0.96 -0.59
N LEU A 61 4.24 1.79 -1.63
CA LEU A 61 3.13 2.30 -2.45
C LEU A 61 2.38 1.19 -3.16
N ASN A 62 3.09 0.20 -3.71
CA ASN A 62 2.47 -0.92 -4.40
C ASN A 62 1.56 -1.72 -3.47
N ILE A 63 2.04 -2.11 -2.28
CA ILE A 63 1.24 -2.87 -1.32
C ILE A 63 0.06 -2.03 -0.78
N GLY A 64 0.27 -0.74 -0.50
CA GLY A 64 -0.81 0.15 -0.07
C GLY A 64 -1.92 0.31 -1.12
N SER A 65 -1.55 0.40 -2.40
CA SER A 65 -2.51 0.56 -3.50
C SER A 65 -3.47 -0.62 -3.67
N LEU A 66 -3.10 -1.80 -3.18
CA LEU A 66 -3.96 -2.98 -3.25
C LEU A 66 -5.19 -2.85 -2.34
N ARG A 67 -5.16 -2.03 -1.28
CA ARG A 67 -6.32 -1.87 -0.39
C ARG A 67 -7.54 -1.26 -1.10
N PRO A 68 -7.43 -0.08 -1.74
CA PRO A 68 -8.51 0.44 -2.58
C PRO A 68 -8.92 -0.53 -3.69
N GLN A 69 -7.96 -1.27 -4.27
CA GLN A 69 -8.26 -2.27 -5.30
C GLN A 69 -9.10 -3.43 -4.76
N ILE A 70 -8.80 -3.93 -3.56
CA ILE A 70 -9.58 -4.97 -2.87
C ILE A 70 -11.02 -4.52 -2.66
N GLU A 71 -11.22 -3.24 -2.29
CA GLU A 71 -12.54 -2.65 -2.09
C GLU A 71 -13.31 -2.56 -3.41
N GLN A 72 -12.66 -2.08 -4.47
CA GLN A 72 -13.23 -2.01 -5.82
C GLN A 72 -13.62 -3.39 -6.36
N VAL A 73 -12.75 -4.39 -6.22
CA VAL A 73 -13.05 -5.77 -6.64
C VAL A 73 -14.23 -6.35 -5.87
N THR A 74 -14.31 -6.08 -4.57
CA THR A 74 -15.42 -6.53 -3.74
C THR A 74 -16.73 -5.88 -4.17
N ALA A 75 -16.73 -4.55 -4.33
CA ALA A 75 -17.91 -3.81 -4.78
C ALA A 75 -18.38 -4.26 -6.18
N LEU A 76 -17.46 -4.48 -7.11
CA LEU A 76 -17.76 -5.02 -8.44
C LEU A 76 -18.41 -6.41 -8.37
N ARG A 77 -17.85 -7.33 -7.57
CA ARG A 77 -18.43 -8.67 -7.38
C ARG A 77 -19.82 -8.63 -6.76
N LEU A 78 -20.07 -7.69 -5.85
CA LEU A 78 -21.40 -7.48 -5.27
C LEU A 78 -22.37 -6.93 -6.33
N ALA A 79 -21.95 -5.92 -7.10
CA ALA A 79 -22.75 -5.34 -8.18
C ALA A 79 -23.12 -6.39 -9.25
N ASP A 80 -22.16 -7.21 -9.67
CA ASP A 80 -22.38 -8.33 -10.61
C ASP A 80 -23.36 -9.36 -10.03
N ALA A 81 -23.22 -9.70 -8.75
CA ALA A 81 -24.13 -10.63 -8.07
C ALA A 81 -25.56 -10.07 -7.99
N GLN A 82 -25.71 -8.77 -7.72
CA GLN A 82 -26.98 -8.07 -7.67
C GLN A 82 -27.65 -8.05 -9.06
N ALA A 83 -26.88 -7.74 -10.11
CA ALA A 83 -27.36 -7.76 -11.50
C ALA A 83 -27.77 -9.17 -11.95
N ALA A 84 -27.12 -10.22 -11.43
CA ALA A 84 -27.49 -11.62 -11.64
C ALA A 84 -28.71 -12.08 -10.83
N GLY A 85 -29.36 -11.19 -10.06
CA GLY A 85 -30.60 -11.46 -9.31
C GLY A 85 -30.39 -11.88 -7.86
N THR A 86 -29.17 -11.78 -7.32
CA THR A 86 -28.91 -12.04 -5.90
C THR A 86 -29.48 -10.89 -5.05
N LYS A 87 -30.30 -11.22 -4.04
CA LYS A 87 -30.75 -10.23 -3.06
C LYS A 87 -29.62 -9.95 -2.07
N LEU A 88 -29.07 -8.74 -2.13
CA LEU A 88 -28.05 -8.26 -1.21
C LEU A 88 -28.67 -7.59 0.02
N SER A 89 -27.92 -7.58 1.12
CA SER A 89 -28.25 -6.78 2.29
C SER A 89 -28.16 -5.27 1.98
N ASN A 90 -28.89 -4.44 2.73
CA ASN A 90 -28.83 -2.99 2.59
C ASN A 90 -27.40 -2.44 2.81
N ASN A 91 -26.61 -3.10 3.67
CA ASN A 91 -25.22 -2.73 3.90
C ASN A 91 -24.34 -3.00 2.68
N ALA A 92 -24.54 -4.12 1.99
CA ALA A 92 -23.82 -4.44 0.76
C ALA A 92 -24.20 -3.49 -0.39
N VAL A 93 -25.47 -3.09 -0.49
CA VAL A 93 -25.91 -2.07 -1.47
C VAL A 93 -25.25 -0.71 -1.18
N ALA A 94 -25.29 -0.25 0.08
CA ALA A 94 -24.63 0.99 0.48
C ALA A 94 -23.12 0.95 0.24
N TYR A 95 -22.48 -0.21 0.41
CA TYR A 95 -21.07 -0.41 0.10
C TYR A 95 -20.76 -0.24 -1.39
N ILE A 96 -21.57 -0.84 -2.28
CA ILE A 96 -21.45 -0.65 -3.73
C ILE A 96 -21.56 0.84 -4.08
N GLU A 97 -22.57 1.52 -3.54
CA GLU A 97 -22.81 2.95 -3.79
C GLU A 97 -21.65 3.83 -3.31
N GLN A 98 -21.10 3.54 -2.12
CA GLN A 98 -19.97 4.29 -1.56
C GLN A 98 -18.70 4.17 -2.43
N ILE A 99 -18.41 2.97 -2.95
CA ILE A 99 -17.26 2.73 -3.81
C ILE A 99 -17.53 3.21 -5.25
N GLY A 100 -18.81 3.22 -5.66
CA GLY A 100 -19.26 3.70 -6.96
C GLY A 100 -19.03 2.72 -8.11
N MET A 101 -19.07 1.41 -7.85
CA MET A 101 -18.94 0.37 -8.89
C MET A 101 -20.31 -0.02 -9.47
N THR A 102 -20.32 -0.35 -10.75
CA THR A 102 -21.47 -0.92 -11.47
C THR A 102 -21.12 -2.31 -12.03
N ALA A 103 -22.15 -3.14 -12.22
CA ALA A 103 -21.97 -4.46 -12.81
C ALA A 103 -21.33 -4.36 -14.22
N GLY A 104 -20.35 -5.21 -14.48
CA GLY A 104 -19.60 -5.22 -15.73
C GLY A 104 -18.51 -4.14 -15.87
N ASP A 105 -18.25 -3.33 -14.83
CA ASP A 105 -17.12 -2.41 -14.84
C ASP A 105 -15.79 -3.18 -14.98
N VAL A 106 -14.84 -2.57 -15.69
CA VAL A 106 -13.50 -3.13 -15.89
C VAL A 106 -12.50 -2.33 -15.07
N LEU A 107 -11.92 -2.97 -14.06
CA LEU A 107 -10.87 -2.35 -13.27
C LEU A 107 -9.57 -2.26 -14.06
N PRO A 108 -8.77 -1.19 -13.86
CA PRO A 108 -7.45 -1.09 -14.47
C PRO A 108 -6.56 -2.28 -14.12
N ALA A 109 -5.75 -2.72 -15.09
CA ALA A 109 -4.83 -3.85 -14.89
C ALA A 109 -3.77 -3.59 -13.81
N GLN A 110 -3.48 -2.32 -13.52
CA GLN A 110 -2.55 -1.91 -12.46
C GLN A 110 -3.27 -1.02 -11.46
N ALA A 111 -3.06 -1.28 -10.17
CA ALA A 111 -3.57 -0.44 -9.10
C ALA A 111 -2.91 0.95 -9.16
N ASN A 112 -3.69 1.98 -8.80
CA ASN A 112 -3.15 3.33 -8.64
C ASN A 112 -2.21 3.36 -7.42
N LEU A 113 -0.90 3.45 -7.66
CA LEU A 113 0.14 3.49 -6.62
C LEU A 113 -0.09 4.59 -5.57
N PHE A 114 -0.80 5.65 -5.93
CA PHE A 114 -1.10 6.79 -5.06
C PHE A 114 -2.55 6.80 -4.56
N GLY A 115 -3.29 5.70 -4.77
CA GLY A 115 -4.71 5.59 -4.43
C GLY A 115 -5.00 5.52 -2.93
N ASP A 116 -4.00 5.15 -2.10
CA ASP A 116 -4.12 5.13 -0.64
C ASP A 116 -3.31 6.29 -0.03
N ILE A 117 -4.01 7.37 0.32
CA ILE A 117 -3.39 8.62 0.83
C ILE A 117 -2.54 8.34 2.08
N GLY A 118 -2.99 7.44 2.96
CA GLY A 118 -2.26 7.08 4.17
C GLY A 118 -0.88 6.48 3.86
N THR A 119 -0.83 5.52 2.94
CA THR A 119 0.42 4.88 2.52
C THR A 119 1.31 5.83 1.74
N VAL A 120 0.74 6.75 0.94
CA VAL A 120 1.51 7.79 0.25
C VAL A 120 2.22 8.69 1.24
N ILE A 121 1.51 9.18 2.26
CA ILE A 121 2.08 10.03 3.31
C ILE A 121 3.16 9.27 4.09
N PHE A 122 2.85 8.05 4.54
CA PHE A 122 3.82 7.19 5.23
C PHE A 122 5.10 7.01 4.41
N THR A 123 4.95 6.72 3.12
CA THR A 123 6.07 6.48 2.21
C THR A 123 6.93 7.73 2.04
N ALA A 124 6.30 8.87 1.78
CA ALA A 124 6.99 10.14 1.62
C ALA A 124 7.77 10.48 2.90
N VAL A 125 7.16 10.34 4.08
CA VAL A 125 7.79 10.66 5.35
C VAL A 125 9.01 9.77 5.62
N PHE A 126 8.89 8.45 5.52
CA PHE A 126 10.05 7.59 5.82
C PHE A 126 11.17 7.78 4.79
N LEU A 127 10.84 8.00 3.51
CA LEU A 127 11.85 8.23 2.48
C LEU A 127 12.59 9.54 2.73
N LEU A 128 11.88 10.61 3.10
CA LEU A 128 12.50 11.88 3.47
C LEU A 128 13.43 11.73 4.69
N ILE A 129 13.02 10.98 5.71
CA ILE A 129 13.88 10.69 6.87
C ILE A 129 15.14 9.91 6.45
N ALA A 130 14.98 8.89 5.60
CA ALA A 130 16.10 8.08 5.13
C ALA A 130 17.09 8.90 4.30
N LEU A 131 16.61 9.65 3.31
CA LEU A 131 17.45 10.50 2.47
C LEU A 131 18.08 11.65 3.27
N GLY A 132 17.33 12.26 4.18
CA GLY A 132 17.82 13.25 5.13
C GLY A 132 18.99 12.71 5.92
N THR A 133 18.85 11.51 6.51
CA THR A 133 19.92 10.86 7.28
C THR A 133 21.20 10.62 6.46
N ILE A 134 21.08 10.30 5.17
CA ILE A 134 22.24 10.02 4.29
C ILE A 134 22.97 11.30 3.88
N TRP A 135 22.21 12.33 3.52
CA TRP A 135 22.72 13.48 2.77
C TRP A 135 22.81 14.77 3.59
N VAL A 136 22.00 14.96 4.63
CA VAL A 136 21.95 16.19 5.43
C VAL A 136 22.93 16.10 6.61
N PRO A 137 23.95 16.97 6.68
CA PRO A 137 24.84 17.04 7.85
C PRO A 137 24.05 17.44 9.11
N GLY A 138 24.35 16.82 10.25
CA GLY A 138 23.74 17.17 11.53
C GLY A 138 22.28 16.70 11.73
N SER A 139 21.68 16.02 10.77
CA SER A 139 20.30 15.48 10.90
C SER A 139 20.24 14.14 11.62
N ASP A 140 21.22 13.81 12.47
CA ASP A 140 21.15 12.57 13.25
C ASP A 140 20.14 12.78 14.39
N PHE A 141 18.93 12.27 14.20
CA PHE A 141 17.87 12.36 15.20
C PHE A 141 18.12 11.46 16.43
N SER A 142 19.22 10.70 16.46
CA SER A 142 19.59 9.81 17.56
C SER A 142 20.62 10.39 18.54
N GLU A 143 21.29 11.49 18.21
CA GLU A 143 22.27 12.15 19.11
C GLU A 143 21.62 13.31 19.87
N LYS A 144 21.09 12.99 21.06
CA LYS A 144 21.15 13.85 22.24
C LYS A 144 21.67 13.03 23.41
#